data_AF-A0A6H2CZP1-F1
#
_entry.id   AF-A0A6H2CZP1-F1
#
_cell.length_a   1.000
_cell.length_b   1.000
_cell.length_c   1.000
_cell.angle_alpha   90.00
_cell.angle_beta   90.00
_cell.angle_gamma   90.00
#
_symmetry.space_group_name_H-M   'P 1'
#
loop_
_entity.id
_entity.type
_entity.pdbx_description
1 polymer ?
#
loop_
_entity_poly.entity_id
_entity_poly.type
_entity_poly.pdbx_seq_one_letter_code
_entity_poly.pdbx_strand_id
1 'polypeptide(L)'
;MSFFSKLTPPSRVGEKNFERARAAEVRRDFGKAREYFEKAAAGFDEHFANLKEKIKAPRPSHLVMAGISYVRLGRNEEALSTLDACIGMKEIPDAFLHAGFAAAKLGQLDKTIDYWSRYPKWSEERLIGNVLKEQVALLRNADAPDLQAACEAVVEEAHKQDKKNTRDRLRERGKRDGPKNKGY
;
A
#
# COMPACT_ATOMS: atom_id res chain seq x y z
N MET A 1 -16.98 2.38 -26.67
CA MET A 1 -15.54 2.55 -26.35
C MET A 1 -15.04 3.80 -27.07
N SER A 2 -14.58 4.83 -26.35
CA SER A 2 -14.19 6.13 -26.91
C SER A 2 -12.78 6.11 -27.49
N PHE A 3 -12.57 6.70 -28.67
CA PHE A 3 -11.29 6.79 -29.40
C PHE A 3 -10.11 7.28 -28.51
N PHE A 4 -10.39 8.12 -27.51
CA PHE A 4 -9.38 8.67 -26.60
C PHE A 4 -8.87 7.70 -25.53
N SER A 5 -9.55 6.57 -25.27
CA SER A 5 -9.08 5.60 -24.26
C SER A 5 -7.79 4.89 -24.68
N LYS A 6 -7.49 4.84 -25.98
CA LYS A 6 -6.25 4.25 -26.54
C LYS A 6 -5.00 5.14 -26.38
N LEU A 7 -5.16 6.41 -25.99
CA LEU A 7 -4.04 7.36 -25.89
C LEU A 7 -3.51 7.53 -24.46
N THR A 8 -4.22 7.03 -23.44
CA THR A 8 -3.78 7.20 -22.06
C THR A 8 -2.82 6.08 -21.69
N PRO A 9 -1.57 6.37 -21.26
CA PRO A 9 -0.64 5.34 -20.84
C PRO A 9 -1.23 4.48 -19.72
N PRO A 10 -1.09 3.14 -19.74
CA PRO A 10 -1.65 2.27 -18.70
C PRO A 10 -1.19 2.63 -17.28
N SER A 11 0.06 3.10 -17.12
CA SER A 11 0.55 3.61 -15.83
C SER A 11 -0.29 4.77 -15.30
N ARG A 12 -0.70 5.70 -16.17
CA ARG A 12 -1.52 6.85 -15.80
C ARG A 12 -2.95 6.44 -15.46
N VAL A 13 -3.47 5.40 -16.12
CA VAL A 13 -4.75 4.78 -15.75
C VAL A 13 -4.64 4.17 -14.34
N GLY A 14 -3.56 3.44 -14.07
CA GLY A 14 -3.22 2.89 -12.76
C GLY A 14 -3.20 3.95 -11.67
N GLU A 15 -2.33 4.95 -11.83
CA GLU A 15 -2.14 6.06 -10.88
C GLU A 15 -3.44 6.82 -10.60
N LYS A 16 -4.19 7.21 -11.65
CA LYS A 16 -5.41 8.02 -11.45
C LYS A 16 -6.54 7.26 -10.80
N ASN A 17 -6.68 5.96 -11.07
CA ASN A 17 -7.67 5.17 -10.36
C ASN A 17 -7.20 4.84 -8.94
N PHE A 18 -5.90 4.65 -8.70
CA PHE A 18 -5.37 4.52 -7.34
C PHE A 18 -5.68 5.76 -6.48
N GLU A 19 -5.39 6.96 -6.97
CA GLU A 19 -5.71 8.22 -6.29
C GLU A 19 -7.23 8.32 -5.97
N ARG A 20 -8.09 7.95 -6.94
CA ARG A 20 -9.55 7.94 -6.76
C ARG A 20 -10.00 6.90 -5.74
N ALA A 21 -9.38 5.74 -5.72
CA ALA A 21 -9.66 4.68 -4.76
C ALA A 21 -9.36 5.15 -3.34
N ARG A 22 -8.16 5.71 -3.11
CA ARG A 22 -7.77 6.29 -1.81
C ARG A 22 -8.71 7.43 -1.39
N ALA A 23 -9.09 8.30 -2.33
CA ALA A 23 -10.07 9.36 -2.05
C ALA A 23 -11.48 8.82 -1.72
N ALA A 24 -11.87 7.67 -2.29
CA ALA A 24 -13.12 6.99 -1.93
C ALA A 24 -13.03 6.33 -0.55
N GLU A 25 -11.90 5.70 -0.19
CA GLU A 25 -11.64 5.15 1.15
C GLU A 25 -11.74 6.23 2.24
N VAL A 26 -11.13 7.40 2.01
CA VAL A 26 -11.22 8.55 2.94
C VAL A 26 -12.67 8.98 3.16
N ARG A 27 -13.52 8.88 2.13
CA ARG A 27 -14.96 9.15 2.20
C ARG A 27 -15.79 7.96 2.70
N ARG A 28 -15.14 6.84 3.04
CA ARG A 28 -15.78 5.56 3.45
C ARG A 28 -16.72 4.97 2.39
N ASP A 29 -16.52 5.35 1.12
CA ASP A 29 -17.23 4.75 -0.01
C ASP A 29 -16.44 3.53 -0.51
N PHE A 30 -16.52 2.45 0.26
CA PHE A 30 -15.74 1.24 0.00
C PHE A 30 -16.14 0.53 -1.30
N GLY A 31 -17.40 0.69 -1.73
CA GLY A 31 -17.87 0.17 -3.02
C GLY A 31 -17.13 0.83 -4.18
N LYS A 32 -17.11 2.18 -4.22
CA LYS A 32 -16.33 2.89 -5.25
C LYS A 32 -14.84 2.71 -5.08
N ALA A 33 -14.33 2.63 -3.85
CA ALA A 33 -12.92 2.37 -3.61
C ALA A 33 -12.49 1.07 -4.27
N ARG A 34 -13.26 -0.01 -4.09
CA ARG A 34 -13.02 -1.30 -4.73
C ARG A 34 -13.04 -1.19 -6.25
N GLU A 35 -14.06 -0.57 -6.83
CA GLU A 35 -14.16 -0.37 -8.28
C GLU A 35 -12.94 0.39 -8.85
N TYR A 36 -12.48 1.42 -8.14
CA TYR A 36 -11.29 2.16 -8.54
C TYR A 36 -10.01 1.34 -8.35
N PHE A 37 -9.87 0.54 -7.29
CA PHE A 37 -8.74 -0.37 -7.15
C PHE A 37 -8.71 -1.43 -8.25
N GLU A 38 -9.86 -1.95 -8.69
CA GLU A 38 -9.93 -2.89 -9.84
C GLU A 38 -9.39 -2.23 -11.12
N LYS A 39 -9.81 -1.00 -11.41
CA LYS A 39 -9.30 -0.23 -12.55
C LYS A 39 -7.82 0.12 -12.41
N ALA A 40 -7.36 0.41 -11.19
CA ALA A 40 -5.96 0.70 -10.92
C ALA A 40 -5.08 -0.53 -11.17
N ALA A 41 -5.48 -1.67 -10.60
CA ALA A 41 -4.82 -2.95 -10.76
C ALA A 41 -4.72 -3.35 -12.24
N ALA A 42 -5.82 -3.26 -13.00
CA ALA A 42 -5.81 -3.56 -14.43
C ALA A 42 -4.84 -2.64 -15.22
N GLY A 43 -4.82 -1.34 -14.91
CA GLY A 43 -3.88 -0.40 -15.53
C GLY A 43 -2.41 -0.71 -15.21
N PHE A 44 -2.12 -1.15 -13.98
CA PHE A 44 -0.78 -1.57 -13.58
C PHE A 44 -0.38 -2.93 -14.17
N ASP A 45 -1.29 -3.88 -14.24
CA ASP A 45 -1.07 -5.18 -14.91
C ASP A 45 -0.63 -4.96 -16.37
N GLU A 46 -1.39 -4.14 -17.11
CA GLU A 46 -1.05 -3.78 -18.49
C GLU A 46 0.27 -2.97 -18.56
N HIS A 47 0.50 -2.06 -17.61
CA HIS A 47 1.74 -1.30 -17.56
C HIS A 47 2.97 -2.20 -17.37
N PHE A 48 2.91 -3.17 -16.46
CA PHE A 48 4.01 -4.07 -16.16
C PHE A 48 4.24 -5.09 -17.28
N ALA A 49 3.17 -5.56 -17.94
CA ALA A 49 3.29 -6.36 -19.16
C ALA A 49 4.07 -5.60 -20.26
N ASN A 50 3.69 -4.35 -20.53
CA ASN A 50 4.38 -3.48 -21.50
C ASN A 50 5.86 -3.21 -21.14
N LEU A 51 6.17 -3.07 -19.85
CA LEU A 51 7.54 -2.88 -19.39
C LEU A 51 8.37 -4.15 -19.54
N LYS A 52 7.79 -5.32 -19.25
CA LYS A 52 8.43 -6.62 -19.44
C LYS A 52 8.79 -6.86 -20.90
N GLU A 53 7.87 -6.58 -21.83
CA GLU A 53 8.13 -6.66 -23.27
C GLU A 53 9.27 -5.74 -23.72
N LYS A 54 9.37 -4.55 -23.12
CA LYS A 54 10.40 -3.55 -23.43
C LYS A 54 11.69 -3.72 -22.62
N ILE A 55 11.77 -4.75 -21.77
CA ILE A 55 12.88 -5.02 -20.86
C ILE A 55 13.25 -3.77 -20.04
N LYS A 56 12.22 -3.11 -19.49
CA LYS A 56 12.37 -1.92 -18.65
C LYS A 56 11.95 -2.22 -17.21
N ALA A 57 12.70 -1.68 -16.26
CA ALA A 57 12.33 -1.77 -14.85
C ALA A 57 11.13 -0.84 -14.54
N PRO A 58 10.15 -1.29 -13.72
CA PRO A 58 9.10 -0.44 -13.22
C PRO A 58 9.62 0.58 -12.22
N ARG A 59 8.88 1.67 -12.02
CA ARG A 59 9.20 2.66 -10.98
C ARG A 59 8.75 2.12 -9.61
N PRO A 60 9.52 2.33 -8.52
CA PRO A 60 9.11 1.94 -7.18
C PRO A 60 7.73 2.48 -6.78
N SER A 61 7.40 3.71 -7.18
CA SER A 61 6.08 4.30 -6.95
C SER A 61 4.93 3.49 -7.57
N HIS A 62 5.11 2.99 -8.80
CA HIS A 62 4.09 2.18 -9.48
C HIS A 62 3.96 0.81 -8.81
N LEU A 63 5.08 0.21 -8.38
CA LEU A 63 5.08 -1.05 -7.65
C LEU A 63 4.29 -0.94 -6.34
N VAL A 64 4.53 0.11 -5.54
CA VAL A 64 3.76 0.31 -4.29
C VAL A 64 2.28 0.53 -4.56
N MET A 65 1.93 1.42 -5.49
CA MET A 65 0.51 1.67 -5.82
C MET A 65 -0.21 0.41 -6.33
N ALA A 66 0.46 -0.37 -7.18
CA ALA A 66 -0.06 -1.65 -7.67
C ALA A 66 -0.22 -2.65 -6.52
N GLY A 67 0.82 -2.83 -5.69
CA GLY A 67 0.80 -3.72 -4.54
C GLY A 67 -0.32 -3.40 -3.54
N ILE A 68 -0.51 -2.11 -3.21
CA ILE A 68 -1.65 -1.68 -2.36
C ILE A 68 -2.98 -2.04 -3.02
N SER A 69 -3.13 -1.77 -4.32
CA SER A 69 -4.34 -2.12 -5.07
C SER A 69 -4.61 -3.63 -5.01
N TYR A 70 -3.59 -4.46 -5.21
CA TYR A 70 -3.70 -5.91 -5.11
C TYR A 70 -4.10 -6.38 -3.70
N VAL A 71 -3.50 -5.84 -2.62
CA VAL A 71 -3.90 -6.14 -1.22
C VAL A 71 -5.37 -5.83 -0.97
N ARG A 72 -5.86 -4.69 -1.50
CA ARG A 72 -7.25 -4.25 -1.34
C ARG A 72 -8.24 -5.13 -2.10
N LEU A 73 -7.80 -5.73 -3.19
CA LEU A 73 -8.60 -6.67 -3.99
C LEU A 73 -8.48 -8.12 -3.53
N GLY A 74 -7.57 -8.42 -2.60
CA GLY A 74 -7.30 -9.79 -2.13
C GLY A 74 -6.39 -10.60 -3.06
N ARG A 75 -5.75 -9.96 -4.04
CA ARG A 75 -4.71 -10.54 -4.90
C ARG A 75 -3.37 -10.59 -4.16
N ASN A 76 -3.33 -11.35 -3.07
CA ASN A 76 -2.26 -11.22 -2.07
C ASN A 76 -0.92 -11.76 -2.57
N GLU A 77 -0.90 -12.78 -3.43
CA GLU A 77 0.30 -13.33 -4.04
C GLU A 77 0.95 -12.30 -4.99
N GLU A 78 0.16 -11.66 -5.86
CA GLU A 78 0.67 -10.60 -6.74
C GLU A 78 1.09 -9.37 -5.94
N ALA A 79 0.33 -9.03 -4.89
CA ALA A 79 0.71 -7.96 -3.98
C ALA A 79 2.09 -8.20 -3.37
N LEU A 80 2.29 -9.38 -2.79
CA LEU A 80 3.52 -9.73 -2.10
C LEU A 80 4.72 -9.70 -3.04
N SER A 81 4.61 -10.35 -4.21
CA SER A 81 5.66 -10.34 -5.24
C SER A 81 6.00 -8.92 -5.72
N THR A 82 4.99 -8.08 -5.93
CA THR A 82 5.15 -6.70 -6.40
C THR A 82 5.80 -5.81 -5.33
N LEU A 83 5.41 -5.98 -4.07
CA LEU A 83 5.93 -5.18 -2.95
C LEU A 83 7.35 -5.62 -2.56
N ASP A 84 7.67 -6.91 -2.66
CA ASP A 84 9.04 -7.41 -2.55
C ASP A 84 9.97 -6.80 -3.58
N ALA A 85 9.55 -6.78 -4.84
CA ALA A 85 10.29 -6.11 -5.91
C ALA A 85 10.50 -4.62 -5.59
N CYS A 86 9.50 -3.95 -5.00
CA CYS A 86 9.66 -2.56 -4.58
C CYS A 86 10.68 -2.40 -3.46
N ILE A 87 10.59 -3.20 -2.40
CA ILE A 87 11.48 -3.14 -1.23
C ILE A 87 12.93 -3.36 -1.67
N GLY A 88 13.18 -4.26 -2.63
CA GLY A 88 14.51 -4.49 -3.21
C GLY A 88 15.07 -3.28 -3.98
N MET A 89 14.23 -2.35 -4.43
CA MET A 89 14.65 -1.16 -5.18
C MET A 89 14.75 0.10 -4.33
N LYS A 90 13.79 0.30 -3.41
CA LYS A 90 13.69 1.49 -2.58
C LYS A 90 12.89 1.19 -1.32
N GLU A 91 13.42 1.62 -0.17
CA GLU A 91 12.66 1.61 1.07
C GLU A 91 11.52 2.64 0.99
N ILE A 92 10.29 2.14 0.91
CA ILE A 92 9.06 2.92 0.99
C ILE A 92 8.25 2.31 2.14
N PRO A 93 7.88 3.07 3.20
CA PRO A 93 7.20 2.51 4.37
C PRO A 93 5.95 1.71 4.03
N ASP A 94 5.13 2.21 3.11
CA ASP A 94 3.94 1.51 2.61
C ASP A 94 4.25 0.16 2.00
N ALA A 95 5.41 -0.01 1.36
CA ALA A 95 5.78 -1.28 0.77
C ALA A 95 5.89 -2.36 1.85
N PHE A 96 6.55 -2.04 2.98
CA PHE A 96 6.67 -2.94 4.13
C PHE A 96 5.32 -3.19 4.82
N LEU A 97 4.55 -2.12 5.05
CA LEU A 97 3.23 -2.21 5.68
C LEU A 97 2.31 -3.16 4.91
N HIS A 98 2.20 -2.93 3.60
CA HIS A 98 1.31 -3.70 2.73
C HIS A 98 1.86 -5.09 2.38
N ALA A 99 3.19 -5.28 2.34
CA ALA A 99 3.77 -6.61 2.18
C ALA A 99 3.45 -7.49 3.39
N GLY A 100 3.52 -6.93 4.61
CA GLY A 100 3.09 -7.64 5.81
C GLY A 100 1.59 -7.96 5.82
N PHE A 101 0.72 -7.05 5.36
CA PHE A 101 -0.70 -7.39 5.16
C PHE A 101 -0.92 -8.52 4.15
N ALA A 102 -0.21 -8.49 3.00
CA ALA A 102 -0.30 -9.53 1.99
C ALA A 102 0.15 -10.89 2.56
N ALA A 103 1.30 -10.91 3.23
CA ALA A 103 1.83 -12.11 3.88
C ALA A 103 0.88 -12.66 4.95
N ALA A 104 0.31 -11.80 5.79
CA ALA A 104 -0.61 -12.20 6.85
C ALA A 104 -1.89 -12.84 6.28
N LYS A 105 -2.47 -12.24 5.22
CA LYS A 105 -3.64 -12.79 4.51
C LYS A 105 -3.35 -14.12 3.81
N LEU A 106 -2.09 -14.40 3.49
CA LEU A 106 -1.63 -15.68 2.96
C LEU A 106 -1.26 -16.69 4.06
N GLY A 107 -1.42 -16.34 5.34
CA GLY A 107 -1.01 -17.19 6.47
C GLY A 107 0.50 -17.28 6.67
N GLN A 108 1.29 -16.40 6.05
CA GLN A 108 2.76 -16.44 6.10
C GLN A 108 3.26 -15.64 7.32
N LEU A 109 3.23 -16.28 8.49
CA LEU A 109 3.61 -15.68 9.78
C LEU A 109 5.03 -15.08 9.76
N ASP A 110 6.03 -15.87 9.34
CA ASP A 110 7.44 -15.43 9.38
C ASP A 110 7.68 -14.19 8.52
N LYS A 111 7.09 -14.16 7.33
CA LYS A 111 7.18 -12.98 6.45
C LYS A 111 6.45 -11.78 7.01
N THR A 112 5.28 -11.99 7.61
CA THR A 112 4.54 -10.91 8.29
C THR A 112 5.41 -10.26 9.36
N ILE A 113 6.05 -11.08 10.20
CA ILE A 113 6.98 -10.63 11.23
C ILE A 113 8.18 -9.91 10.60
N ASP A 114 8.77 -10.43 9.53
CA ASP A 114 9.92 -9.81 8.86
C ASP A 114 9.60 -8.41 8.34
N TYR A 115 8.56 -8.27 7.51
CA TYR A 115 8.23 -6.96 6.92
C TYR A 115 7.87 -5.93 7.98
N TRP A 116 7.07 -6.30 8.97
CA TRP A 116 6.66 -5.37 10.02
C TRP A 116 7.80 -5.05 10.99
N SER A 117 8.74 -5.97 11.23
CA SER A 117 9.95 -5.69 12.02
C SER A 117 10.90 -4.72 11.31
N ARG A 118 10.92 -4.76 9.98
CA ARG A 118 11.78 -3.93 9.12
C ARG A 118 11.11 -2.62 8.70
N TYR A 119 9.91 -2.34 9.19
CA TYR A 119 9.21 -1.09 8.89
C TYR A 119 10.12 0.11 9.22
N PRO A 120 10.36 1.04 8.26
CA PRO A 120 11.42 2.03 8.41
C PRO A 120 11.19 2.99 9.58
N LYS A 121 12.16 3.10 10.49
CA LYS A 121 12.08 3.98 11.67
C LYS A 121 12.05 5.46 11.35
N TRP A 122 12.54 5.84 10.16
CA TRP A 122 12.50 7.21 9.65
C TRP A 122 11.13 7.61 9.11
N SER A 123 10.18 6.66 9.00
CA SER A 123 8.78 6.96 8.73
C SER A 123 8.24 7.88 9.83
N GLU A 124 7.63 9.01 9.42
CA GLU A 124 6.97 9.93 10.35
C GLU A 124 5.61 9.38 10.87
N GLU A 125 5.25 8.15 10.51
CA GLU A 125 3.99 7.48 10.86
C GLU A 125 4.09 6.74 12.20
N ARG A 126 4.24 7.53 13.27
CA ARG A 126 4.46 7.01 14.63
C ARG A 126 3.40 6.01 15.10
N LEU A 127 2.12 6.19 14.76
CA LEU A 127 1.07 5.26 15.18
C LEU A 127 1.25 3.89 14.52
N ILE A 128 1.58 3.89 13.22
CA ILE A 128 1.86 2.67 12.47
C ILE A 128 3.12 1.99 13.01
N GLY A 129 4.23 2.73 13.17
CA GLY A 129 5.46 2.15 13.71
C GLY A 129 5.28 1.52 15.10
N ASN A 130 4.45 2.13 15.96
CA ASN A 130 4.16 1.61 17.30
C ASN A 130 3.33 0.32 17.24
N VAL A 131 2.21 0.32 16.50
CA VAL A 131 1.34 -0.87 16.43
C VAL A 131 2.06 -2.03 15.77
N LEU A 132 2.88 -1.79 14.74
CA LEU A 132 3.65 -2.85 14.10
C LEU A 132 4.64 -3.49 15.09
N LYS A 133 5.33 -2.68 15.91
CA LYS A 133 6.23 -3.20 16.95
C LYS A 133 5.47 -4.06 17.97
N GLU A 134 4.29 -3.62 18.40
CA GLU A 134 3.45 -4.36 19.33
C GLU A 134 2.97 -5.69 18.73
N GLN A 135 2.42 -5.66 17.51
CA GLN A 135 1.93 -6.87 16.84
C GLN A 135 3.06 -7.85 16.54
N VAL A 136 4.25 -7.38 16.14
CA VAL A 136 5.43 -8.24 15.99
C VAL A 136 5.79 -8.95 17.31
N ALA A 137 5.73 -8.23 18.44
CA ALA A 137 6.01 -8.83 19.73
C ALA A 137 4.94 -9.87 20.12
N LEU A 138 3.66 -9.59 19.87
CA LEU A 138 2.58 -10.54 20.13
C LEU A 138 2.72 -11.80 19.26
N LEU A 139 2.91 -11.64 17.95
CA LEU A 139 3.02 -12.74 16.99
C LEU A 139 4.23 -13.65 17.29
N ARG A 140 5.34 -13.10 17.79
CA ARG A 140 6.54 -13.89 18.16
C ARG A 140 6.37 -14.73 19.41
N ASN A 141 5.52 -14.29 20.34
CA ASN A 141 5.38 -14.89 21.66
C ASN A 141 4.08 -15.69 21.83
N ALA A 142 3.20 -15.68 20.84
CA ALA A 142 1.94 -16.40 20.89
C ALA A 142 2.12 -17.88 20.54
N ASP A 143 1.53 -18.76 21.35
CA ASP A 143 1.46 -20.20 21.05
C ASP A 143 0.62 -20.48 19.79
N ALA A 144 -0.41 -19.66 19.55
CA ALA A 144 -1.25 -19.68 18.36
C ALA A 144 -1.42 -18.24 17.82
N PRO A 145 -0.52 -17.78 16.94
CA PRO A 145 -0.55 -16.41 16.43
C PRO A 145 -1.79 -16.13 15.58
N ASP A 146 -2.55 -15.09 15.94
CA ASP A 146 -3.72 -14.64 15.18
C ASP A 146 -3.35 -13.50 14.22
N LEU A 147 -3.10 -13.86 12.96
CA LEU A 147 -2.76 -12.91 11.90
C LEU A 147 -3.92 -12.00 11.53
N GLN A 148 -5.17 -12.45 11.70
CA GLN A 148 -6.35 -11.65 11.39
C GLN A 148 -6.51 -10.54 12.42
N ALA A 149 -6.46 -10.87 13.71
CA ALA A 149 -6.49 -9.88 14.80
C ALA A 149 -5.33 -8.88 14.68
N ALA A 150 -4.13 -9.36 14.32
CA ALA A 150 -2.99 -8.47 14.08
C ALA A 150 -3.25 -7.50 12.93
N CYS A 151 -3.82 -7.97 11.81
CA CYS A 151 -4.20 -7.09 10.70
C CYS A 151 -5.23 -6.04 11.11
N GLU A 152 -6.25 -6.42 11.87
CA GLU A 152 -7.31 -5.52 12.33
C GLU A 152 -6.77 -4.40 13.22
N ALA A 153 -5.88 -4.74 14.16
CA ALA A 153 -5.20 -3.76 15.01
C ALA A 153 -4.38 -2.74 14.19
N VAL A 154 -3.62 -3.23 13.20
CA VAL A 154 -2.82 -2.36 12.32
C VAL A 154 -3.71 -1.47 11.44
N VAL A 155 -4.82 -2.00 10.90
CA VAL A 155 -5.78 -1.22 10.12
C VAL A 155 -6.42 -0.10 10.96
N GLU A 156 -6.76 -0.38 12.22
CA GLU A 156 -7.34 0.62 13.11
C GLU A 156 -6.37 1.80 13.34
N GLU A 157 -5.11 1.50 13.64
CA GLU A 157 -4.09 2.54 13.85
C GLU A 157 -3.70 3.26 12.55
N ALA A 158 -3.69 2.57 11.40
CA ALA A 158 -3.53 3.21 10.10
C ALA A 158 -4.65 4.23 9.85
N HIS A 159 -5.91 3.91 10.17
CA HIS A 159 -7.01 4.86 10.06
C HIS A 159 -6.85 6.07 10.98
N LYS A 160 -6.33 5.89 12.20
CA LYS A 160 -6.03 7.00 13.13
C LYS A 160 -4.89 7.87 12.58
N GLN A 161 -3.85 7.26 12.03
CA GLN A 161 -2.73 7.94 11.37
C GLN A 161 -3.21 8.75 10.15
N ASP A 162 -4.07 8.19 9.31
CA ASP A 162 -4.62 8.87 8.13
C ASP A 162 -5.47 10.09 8.49
N LYS A 163 -6.27 10.00 9.56
CA LYS A 163 -7.03 11.14 10.09
C LYS A 163 -6.08 12.24 10.58
N LYS A 164 -5.03 11.86 11.32
CA LYS A 164 -3.99 12.80 11.77
C LYS A 164 -3.30 13.46 10.58
N ASN A 165 -2.83 12.68 9.61
CA ASN A 165 -2.17 13.15 8.40
C ASN A 165 -3.07 14.12 7.61
N THR A 166 -4.37 13.82 7.51
CA THR A 166 -5.35 14.68 6.83
C THR A 166 -5.57 16.00 7.56
N ARG A 167 -5.72 15.96 8.89
CA ARG A 167 -5.80 17.17 9.72
C ARG A 167 -4.54 18.04 9.60
N ASP A 168 -3.36 17.40 9.65
CA ASP A 168 -2.08 18.10 9.57
C ASP A 168 -1.92 18.73 8.17
N ARG A 169 -2.31 18.04 7.09
CA ARG A 169 -2.37 18.61 5.72
C ARG A 169 -3.29 19.83 5.62
N LEU A 170 -4.46 19.79 6.24
CA LEU A 170 -5.39 20.93 6.24
C LEU A 170 -4.81 22.15 6.98
N ARG A 171 -4.04 21.92 8.07
CA ARG A 171 -3.35 22.98 8.83
C ARG A 171 -2.14 23.55 8.08
N GLU A 172 -1.45 22.72 7.30
CA GLU A 172 -0.28 23.11 6.52
C GLU A 172 -0.63 23.70 5.14
N ARG A 173 -1.91 23.71 4.76
CA ARG A 173 -2.38 24.24 3.48
C ARG A 173 -1.95 25.70 3.31
N GLY A 174 -0.98 25.94 2.42
CA GLY A 174 -0.37 27.25 2.16
C GLY A 174 1.10 27.39 2.59
N LYS A 175 1.66 26.41 3.30
CA LYS A 175 3.10 26.36 3.65
C LYS A 175 3.84 25.51 2.60
N ARG A 176 5.01 25.97 2.15
CA ARG A 176 5.80 25.35 1.05
C ARG A 176 6.52 24.05 1.45
N ASP A 177 6.66 23.78 2.74
CA ASP A 177 7.44 22.67 3.26
C ASP A 177 6.53 21.58 3.86
N GLY A 178 5.84 20.85 2.99
CA GLY A 178 5.17 19.61 3.40
C GLY A 178 6.20 18.53 3.75
N PRO A 179 5.93 17.66 4.74
CA PRO A 179 6.87 16.62 5.15
C PRO A 179 7.19 15.68 3.97
N LYS A 180 8.49 15.43 3.77
CA LYS A 180 9.05 14.78 2.57
C LYS A 180 8.86 13.25 2.55
N ASN A 181 8.40 12.66 3.65
CA ASN A 181 8.45 11.21 3.91
C ASN A 181 7.06 10.62 4.25
N LYS A 182 6.00 10.97 3.50
CA LYS A 182 4.66 10.37 3.66
C LYS A 182 4.45 9.21 2.69
N GLY A 183 3.70 8.19 3.12
CA GLY A 183 3.17 7.13 2.26
C GLY A 183 2.24 7.62 1.13
N TYR A 184 1.84 6.70 0.26
CA TYR A 184 0.99 6.87 -0.92
C TYR A 184 -0.52 6.81 -0.62
#